data_AF-A0A4Z2EM88-F1
#
_entry.id   AF-A0A4Z2EM88-F1
#
_cell.length_a   1.000
_cell.length_b   1.000
_cell.length_c   1.000
_cell.angle_alpha   90.00
_cell.angle_beta   90.00
_cell.angle_gamma   90.00
#
_symmetry.space_group_name_H-M   'P 1'
#
loop_
_entity.id
_entity.type
_entity.pdbx_description
1 polymer ?
#
loop_
_entity_poly.entity_id
_entity_poly.type
_entity_poly.pdbx_seq_one_letter_code
_entity_poly.pdbx_strand_id
1 'polypeptide(L)'
;MYILTSVSPPQPSLFPESNYKENKLKRECCLDGMRETLLTYTCERRSEYISDGNDCVTAFLHCCKEMKTQRADRKEESLRLASRSVPAPGIGSSEADDEDYMDSDEIVSRTKFPESWLWTDFILPNCSEITPKCKTTSVVNNYALPDSITTWQFTGISLSRTHGICVGDPLEVIVQKDFFIDLRVPYSAVRGEQLEIKAILHNLSPDALTVRVDLMKEEHVCSAAFKRKKYRQEVDIKGESTRSVPFVVIPMKEGHFKIEVKAAVKDSAMHDGIIKTLLVVPEGVLVTSPLTISLNPSADGVDGEQVVTINSGIPRKDLVPNTWSITQISVTGYQNELVYRKGDGSYSVFTHRPSSTWLTAYVTKVFAMANSLVTVKSEHICDSVKFLNLHTQQPDGVFKEIGAILHREMTVRELV
;
A
#
# COMPACT_ATOMS: atom_id res chain seq x y z
N MET A 1 -7.47 -61.08 -8.23
CA MET A 1 -6.03 -60.82 -8.00
C MET A 1 -5.91 -59.34 -7.67
N TYR A 2 -6.08 -58.98 -6.40
CA TYR A 2 -6.02 -57.60 -5.92
C TYR A 2 -4.57 -57.30 -5.55
N ILE A 3 -3.95 -56.34 -6.23
CA ILE A 3 -2.61 -55.85 -5.89
C ILE A 3 -2.78 -54.86 -4.74
N LEU A 4 -2.44 -55.30 -3.53
CA LEU A 4 -2.25 -54.45 -2.36
C LEU A 4 -0.89 -53.76 -2.50
N THR A 5 -0.88 -52.47 -2.87
CA THR A 5 0.30 -51.63 -2.63
C THR A 5 0.24 -51.13 -1.19
N SER A 6 1.10 -51.68 -0.34
CA SER A 6 1.35 -51.18 1.01
C SER A 6 1.93 -49.77 0.93
N VAL A 7 1.16 -48.77 1.33
CA VAL A 7 1.69 -47.44 1.66
C VAL A 7 2.26 -47.54 3.08
N SER A 8 3.58 -47.46 3.20
CA SER A 8 4.28 -47.31 4.48
C SER A 8 3.84 -46.01 5.17
N PRO A 9 3.72 -45.98 6.51
CA PRO A 9 3.37 -44.76 7.24
C PRO A 9 4.48 -43.71 7.08
N PRO A 10 4.14 -42.41 6.94
CA PRO A 10 5.12 -41.35 6.77
C PRO A 10 5.98 -41.19 8.03
N GLN A 11 7.29 -41.09 7.84
CA GLN A 11 8.27 -40.89 8.91
C GLN A 11 8.11 -39.51 9.61
N PRO A 12 8.49 -39.38 10.90
CA PRO A 12 8.22 -38.21 11.75
C PRO A 12 9.12 -36.98 11.51
N SER A 13 9.67 -36.75 10.32
CA SER A 13 10.66 -35.69 10.05
C SER A 13 10.10 -34.38 9.46
N LEU A 14 8.80 -34.13 9.54
CA LEU A 14 8.19 -33.03 8.78
C LEU A 14 8.33 -31.63 9.42
N PHE A 15 8.76 -31.52 10.69
CA PHE A 15 8.83 -30.21 11.39
C PHE A 15 10.00 -30.13 12.40
N PRO A 16 11.10 -29.42 12.08
CA PRO A 16 12.27 -29.23 12.95
C PRO A 16 11.94 -28.63 14.33
N GLU A 17 10.87 -27.83 14.43
CA GLU A 17 10.39 -27.24 15.69
C GLU A 17 9.95 -28.27 16.74
N SER A 18 9.64 -29.50 16.31
CA SER A 18 9.19 -30.57 17.19
C SER A 18 10.27 -31.03 18.19
N ASN A 19 11.55 -30.72 17.90
CA ASN A 19 12.69 -30.98 18.78
C ASN A 19 12.78 -30.01 19.97
N TYR A 20 12.00 -28.92 19.98
CA TYR A 20 12.07 -27.86 21.00
C TYR A 20 10.75 -27.67 21.77
N LYS A 21 9.87 -28.68 21.81
CA LYS A 21 8.53 -28.58 22.42
C LYS A 21 8.53 -28.11 23.89
N GLU A 22 9.56 -28.47 24.65
CA GLU A 22 9.64 -28.20 26.10
C GLU A 22 10.17 -26.79 26.44
N ASN A 23 10.83 -26.11 25.49
CA ASN A 23 11.42 -24.79 25.73
C ASN A 23 10.86 -23.75 24.75
N LYS A 24 9.96 -22.91 25.26
CA LYS A 24 9.26 -21.88 24.48
C LYS A 24 10.21 -20.96 23.73
N LEU A 25 11.29 -20.51 24.37
CA LEU A 25 12.28 -19.63 23.76
C LEU A 25 13.02 -20.32 22.60
N LYS A 26 13.52 -21.55 22.81
CA LYS A 26 14.19 -22.32 21.75
C LYS A 26 13.26 -22.63 20.58
N ARG A 27 11.97 -22.87 20.86
CA ARG A 27 10.95 -23.10 19.84
C ARG A 27 10.70 -21.86 18.99
N GLU A 28 10.55 -20.69 19.59
CA GLU A 28 10.39 -19.41 18.87
C GLU A 28 11.61 -19.12 17.98
N CYS A 29 12.82 -19.32 18.51
CA CYS A 29 14.06 -19.15 17.74
C CYS A 29 14.19 -20.14 16.57
N CYS A 30 13.76 -21.39 16.75
CA CYS A 30 13.70 -22.37 15.67
C CYS A 30 12.71 -21.94 14.57
N LEU A 31 11.50 -21.49 14.95
CA LEU A 31 10.49 -21.00 14.01
C LEU A 31 11.00 -19.79 13.20
N ASP A 32 11.74 -18.88 13.85
CA ASP A 32 12.38 -17.77 13.16
C ASP A 32 13.49 -18.22 12.19
N GLY A 33 14.23 -19.28 12.53
CA GLY A 33 15.19 -19.93 11.63
C GLY A 33 14.54 -20.51 10.38
N MET A 34 13.32 -21.05 10.52
CA MET A 34 12.57 -21.66 9.42
C MET A 34 11.96 -20.65 8.44
N ARG A 35 11.79 -19.39 8.85
CA ARG A 35 11.25 -18.33 7.99
C ARG A 35 12.15 -18.08 6.79
N GLU A 36 11.52 -17.97 5.62
CA GLU A 36 12.19 -17.59 4.39
C GLU A 36 12.40 -16.08 4.35
N THR A 37 13.63 -15.65 4.12
CA THR A 37 13.98 -14.25 3.97
C THR A 37 14.25 -13.95 2.50
N LEU A 38 13.74 -12.82 2.01
CA LEU A 38 13.94 -12.37 0.64
C LEU A 38 15.41 -12.05 0.32
N LEU A 39 16.24 -11.83 1.35
CA LEU A 39 17.68 -11.58 1.25
C LEU A 39 18.48 -12.90 1.34
N THR A 40 19.52 -13.02 0.51
CA THR A 40 20.42 -14.19 0.40
C THR A 40 21.43 -14.31 1.55
N TYR A 41 21.03 -13.97 2.77
CA TYR A 41 21.89 -14.15 3.94
C TYR A 41 22.00 -15.62 4.34
N THR A 42 23.21 -16.01 4.76
CA THR A 42 23.46 -17.33 5.33
C THR A 42 22.79 -17.45 6.71
N CYS A 43 22.53 -18.69 7.14
CA CYS A 43 22.00 -18.94 8.48
C CYS A 43 22.92 -18.36 9.56
N GLU A 44 24.23 -18.43 9.35
CA GLU A 44 25.27 -17.89 10.21
C GLU A 44 25.13 -16.36 10.36
N ARG A 45 25.04 -15.63 9.25
CA ARG A 45 24.89 -14.18 9.29
C ARG A 45 23.57 -13.73 9.93
N ARG A 46 22.49 -14.49 9.71
CA ARG A 46 21.21 -14.21 10.38
C ARG A 46 21.28 -14.43 11.89
N SER A 47 22.13 -15.35 12.34
CA SER A 47 22.29 -15.66 13.76
C SER A 47 23.05 -14.59 14.55
N GLU A 48 23.84 -13.75 13.88
CA GLU A 48 24.58 -12.62 14.51
C GLU A 48 23.65 -11.53 15.07
N TYR A 49 22.41 -11.44 14.56
CA TYR A 49 21.43 -10.44 14.98
C TYR A 49 20.56 -10.88 16.17
N ILE A 50 20.77 -12.11 16.68
CA ILE A 50 19.98 -12.67 17.78
C ILE A 50 20.55 -12.17 19.12
N SER A 51 19.76 -11.41 19.86
CA SER A 51 20.12 -10.91 21.21
C SER A 51 19.71 -11.84 22.36
N ASP A 52 18.91 -12.88 22.08
CA ASP A 52 18.22 -13.71 23.08
C ASP A 52 19.08 -14.85 23.66
N GLY A 53 20.40 -14.78 23.45
CA GLY A 53 21.38 -15.71 24.02
C GLY A 53 21.77 -16.90 23.14
N ASN A 54 22.82 -17.62 23.56
CA ASN A 54 23.46 -18.67 22.76
C ASN A 54 22.57 -19.90 22.49
N ASP A 55 21.65 -20.18 23.42
CA ASP A 55 20.65 -21.25 23.28
C ASP A 55 19.68 -21.00 22.13
N CYS A 56 19.27 -19.72 21.95
CA CYS A 56 18.41 -19.28 20.86
C CYS A 56 19.15 -19.34 19.51
N VAL A 57 20.40 -18.87 19.49
CA VAL A 57 21.29 -18.93 18.32
C VAL A 57 21.44 -20.37 17.81
N THR A 58 21.63 -21.32 18.73
CA THR A 58 21.80 -22.73 18.38
C THR A 58 20.53 -23.33 17.79
N ALA A 59 19.36 -23.08 18.41
CA ALA A 59 18.07 -23.56 17.92
C ALA A 59 17.72 -22.94 16.55
N PHE A 60 18.01 -21.66 16.37
CA PHE A 60 17.84 -20.94 15.11
C PHE A 60 18.70 -21.54 13.99
N LEU A 61 19.99 -21.75 14.24
CA LEU A 61 20.94 -22.29 13.25
C LEU A 61 20.57 -23.71 12.82
N HIS A 62 20.16 -24.55 13.76
CA HIS A 62 19.68 -25.90 13.49
C HIS A 62 18.52 -25.88 12.49
N CYS A 63 17.45 -25.17 12.82
CA CYS A 63 16.23 -25.15 12.01
C CYS A 63 16.41 -24.41 10.67
N CYS A 64 17.25 -23.37 10.63
CA CYS A 64 17.57 -22.67 9.39
C CYS A 64 18.32 -23.57 8.39
N LYS A 65 19.30 -24.35 8.87
CA LYS A 65 20.06 -25.28 8.01
C LYS A 65 19.20 -26.43 7.52
N GLU A 66 18.39 -27.01 8.39
CA GLU A 66 17.52 -28.13 8.05
C GLU A 66 16.46 -27.73 7.01
N MET A 67 15.87 -26.54 7.14
CA MET A 67 14.96 -26.02 6.12
C MET A 67 15.66 -25.71 4.80
N LYS A 68 16.92 -25.26 4.82
CA LYS A 68 17.71 -25.02 3.60
C LYS A 68 17.94 -26.33 2.84
N THR A 69 18.25 -27.42 3.52
CA THR A 69 18.40 -28.75 2.91
C THR A 69 17.07 -29.25 2.34
N GLN A 70 15.99 -29.22 3.12
CA GLN A 70 14.67 -29.67 2.65
C GLN A 70 14.17 -28.88 1.43
N ARG A 71 14.47 -27.57 1.36
CA ARG A 71 14.15 -26.73 0.19
C ARG A 71 15.00 -27.07 -1.04
N ALA A 72 16.28 -27.42 -0.85
CA ALA A 72 17.16 -27.85 -1.94
C ALA A 72 16.65 -29.16 -2.56
N ASP A 73 16.28 -30.13 -1.72
CA ASP A 73 15.74 -31.42 -2.15
C ASP A 73 14.42 -31.25 -2.92
N ARG A 74 13.51 -30.41 -2.41
CA ARG A 74 12.23 -30.09 -3.07
C ARG A 74 12.41 -29.35 -4.41
N LYS A 75 13.44 -28.50 -4.52
CA LYS A 75 13.78 -27.80 -5.76
C LYS A 75 14.33 -28.76 -6.81
N GLU A 76 15.10 -29.76 -6.41
CA GLU A 76 15.57 -30.81 -7.33
C GLU A 76 14.40 -31.67 -7.82
N GLU A 77 13.46 -32.02 -6.95
CA GLU A 77 12.25 -32.78 -7.31
C GLU A 77 11.34 -32.00 -8.27
N SER A 78 11.12 -30.70 -8.03
CA SER A 78 10.29 -29.85 -8.90
C SER A 78 10.92 -29.59 -10.28
N LEU A 79 12.25 -29.50 -10.36
CA LEU A 79 12.98 -29.40 -11.63
C LEU A 79 12.85 -30.66 -12.49
N ARG A 80 12.69 -31.85 -11.89
CA ARG A 80 12.45 -33.11 -12.62
C ARG A 80 11.03 -33.19 -13.21
N LEU A 81 10.07 -32.42 -12.68
CA LEU A 81 8.68 -32.39 -13.11
C LEU A 81 8.39 -31.35 -14.23
N ALA A 82 9.30 -30.40 -14.47
CA ALA A 82 9.07 -29.26 -15.38
C ALA A 82 9.46 -29.51 -16.87
N SER A 83 9.97 -30.69 -17.24
CA SER A 83 10.46 -31.00 -18.59
C SER A 83 9.39 -31.26 -19.67
N ARG A 84 8.16 -30.73 -19.52
CA ARG A 84 7.11 -30.87 -20.54
C ARG A 84 6.20 -29.64 -20.60
N SER A 85 6.58 -28.64 -21.38
CA SER A 85 5.66 -27.62 -21.86
C SER A 85 5.95 -27.28 -23.33
N VAL A 86 4.88 -27.31 -24.13
CA VAL A 86 4.87 -27.03 -25.58
C VAL A 86 4.38 -25.58 -25.78
N PRO A 87 4.89 -24.81 -26.76
CA PRO A 87 4.46 -23.43 -26.98
C PRO A 87 3.16 -23.33 -27.79
N ALA A 88 2.33 -22.32 -27.50
CA ALA A 88 1.11 -22.00 -28.25
C ALA A 88 1.38 -21.03 -29.43
N PRO A 89 0.61 -21.08 -30.55
CA PRO A 89 0.82 -20.23 -31.71
C PRO A 89 0.12 -18.86 -31.60
N GLY A 90 0.75 -17.85 -32.21
CA GLY A 90 0.23 -16.47 -32.32
C GLY A 90 -0.89 -16.30 -33.34
N ILE A 91 -1.63 -15.21 -33.19
CA ILE A 91 -2.78 -14.82 -34.02
C ILE A 91 -2.41 -13.59 -34.85
N GLY A 92 -2.69 -13.68 -36.15
CA GLY A 92 -2.60 -12.58 -37.11
C GLY A 92 -3.93 -11.85 -37.26
N SER A 93 -3.82 -10.56 -37.58
CA SER A 93 -4.93 -9.64 -37.82
C SER A 93 -5.50 -9.79 -39.23
N SER A 94 -6.82 -9.96 -39.35
CA SER A 94 -7.57 -9.75 -40.60
C SER A 94 -8.53 -8.59 -40.42
N GLU A 95 -8.39 -7.56 -41.25
CA GLU A 95 -9.38 -6.50 -41.43
C GLU A 95 -10.51 -7.08 -42.29
N ALA A 96 -11.68 -7.33 -41.70
CA ALA A 96 -12.90 -7.68 -42.42
C ALA A 96 -14.15 -7.13 -41.69
N ASP A 97 -14.98 -6.46 -42.49
CA ASP A 97 -16.40 -6.06 -42.39
C ASP A 97 -17.06 -5.90 -41.01
N ASP A 98 -17.41 -4.65 -40.72
CA ASP A 98 -17.87 -4.11 -39.42
C ASP A 98 -19.39 -4.17 -39.18
N GLU A 99 -20.18 -4.83 -40.03
CA GLU A 99 -21.65 -4.80 -39.92
C GLU A 99 -22.20 -5.62 -38.73
N ASP A 100 -21.45 -6.61 -38.25
CA ASP A 100 -21.91 -7.57 -37.22
C ASP A 100 -21.61 -7.10 -35.77
N TYR A 101 -21.09 -5.89 -35.57
CA TYR A 101 -20.66 -5.40 -34.26
C TYR A 101 -21.23 -4.01 -33.95
N MET A 102 -21.62 -3.77 -32.69
CA MET A 102 -21.94 -2.41 -32.22
C MET A 102 -20.77 -1.45 -32.43
N ASP A 103 -21.02 -0.23 -32.92
CA ASP A 103 -19.97 0.76 -33.13
C ASP A 103 -19.27 1.12 -31.82
N SER A 104 -17.95 1.18 -31.87
CA SER A 104 -17.10 1.72 -30.81
C SER A 104 -17.54 3.09 -30.31
N ASP A 105 -18.11 3.93 -31.17
CA ASP A 105 -18.56 5.29 -30.78
C ASP A 105 -19.83 5.29 -29.92
N GLU A 106 -20.63 4.21 -29.96
CA GLU A 106 -21.83 4.04 -29.11
C GLU A 106 -21.51 3.45 -27.73
N ILE A 107 -20.33 2.83 -27.57
CA ILE A 107 -19.90 2.22 -26.31
C ILE A 107 -19.47 3.29 -25.31
N VAL A 108 -20.22 3.42 -24.21
CA VAL A 108 -19.87 4.28 -23.08
C VAL A 108 -18.86 3.56 -22.17
N SER A 109 -17.69 4.18 -22.01
CA SER A 109 -16.63 3.60 -21.20
C SER A 109 -16.76 3.95 -19.72
N ARG A 110 -16.58 2.94 -18.87
CA ARG A 110 -16.54 3.01 -17.41
C ARG A 110 -15.31 3.77 -16.92
N THR A 111 -15.50 4.66 -15.95
CA THR A 111 -14.44 5.57 -15.43
C THR A 111 -14.36 5.62 -13.91
N LYS A 112 -15.45 5.29 -13.20
CA LYS A 112 -15.54 5.43 -11.75
C LYS A 112 -15.13 4.15 -11.04
N PHE A 113 -13.87 4.09 -10.64
CA PHE A 113 -13.28 2.96 -9.89
C PHE A 113 -12.78 3.38 -8.50
N PRO A 114 -13.65 3.88 -7.60
CA PRO A 114 -13.23 4.22 -6.25
C PRO A 114 -12.86 2.95 -5.46
N GLU A 115 -11.98 3.08 -4.47
CA GLU A 115 -11.77 2.02 -3.47
C GLU A 115 -12.94 1.97 -2.48
N SER A 116 -13.53 3.14 -2.19
CA SER A 116 -14.61 3.29 -1.24
C SER A 116 -15.51 4.47 -1.63
N TRP A 117 -16.81 4.35 -1.38
CA TRP A 117 -17.80 5.37 -1.74
C TRP A 117 -19.02 5.29 -0.82
N LEU A 118 -19.91 6.29 -0.90
CA LEU A 118 -21.07 6.46 0.00
C LEU A 118 -20.70 6.77 1.47
N TRP A 119 -19.67 7.61 1.67
CA TRP A 119 -19.37 8.24 2.97
C TRP A 119 -20.33 9.40 3.24
N THR A 120 -21.54 9.09 3.70
CA THR A 120 -22.59 10.06 4.00
C THR A 120 -23.32 9.73 5.29
N ASP A 121 -23.71 10.74 6.06
CA ASP A 121 -24.57 10.60 7.22
C ASP A 121 -26.05 10.84 6.87
N PHE A 122 -26.95 10.18 7.61
CA PHE A 122 -28.39 10.31 7.44
C PHE A 122 -29.06 10.52 8.80
N ILE A 123 -30.00 11.46 8.85
CA ILE A 123 -30.83 11.66 10.04
C ILE A 123 -32.09 10.82 9.88
N LEU A 124 -32.22 9.79 10.72
CA LEU A 124 -33.44 8.98 10.76
C LEU A 124 -34.57 9.76 11.47
N PRO A 125 -35.84 9.61 11.05
CA PRO A 125 -36.97 10.30 11.66
C PRO A 125 -37.08 9.98 13.15
N ASN A 126 -37.37 11.00 13.95
CA ASN A 126 -37.49 10.83 15.39
C ASN A 126 -38.77 10.05 15.74
N CYS A 127 -38.66 9.13 16.70
CA CYS A 127 -39.82 8.43 17.25
C CYS A 127 -40.61 9.43 18.10
N SER A 128 -41.88 9.68 17.75
CA SER A 128 -42.75 10.61 18.50
C SER A 128 -43.12 10.04 19.86
N GLU A 129 -43.04 10.86 20.91
CA GLU A 129 -43.39 10.51 22.30
C GLU A 129 -44.87 10.14 22.48
N ILE A 130 -45.72 10.46 21.51
CA ILE A 130 -47.17 10.18 21.54
C ILE A 130 -47.48 8.69 21.32
N THR A 131 -46.55 7.94 20.70
CA THR A 131 -46.70 6.51 20.42
C THR A 131 -45.50 5.72 20.97
N PRO A 132 -45.55 5.21 22.20
CA PRO A 132 -44.41 4.57 22.89
C PRO A 132 -43.94 3.23 22.30
N LYS A 133 -44.49 2.82 21.14
CA LYS A 133 -44.04 1.68 20.33
C LYS A 133 -43.91 2.14 18.87
N CYS A 134 -42.96 3.04 18.60
CA CYS A 134 -42.68 3.41 17.22
C CYS A 134 -42.26 2.18 16.42
N LYS A 135 -42.89 2.01 15.26
CA LYS A 135 -42.43 1.06 14.25
C LYS A 135 -41.09 1.54 13.70
N THR A 136 -40.21 0.63 13.30
CA THR A 136 -38.90 0.94 12.71
C THR A 136 -39.05 2.01 11.63
N THR A 137 -38.40 3.16 11.82
CA THR A 137 -38.35 4.23 10.82
C THR A 137 -37.29 3.88 9.79
N SER A 138 -37.54 4.23 8.53
CA SER A 138 -36.59 4.00 7.42
C SER A 138 -36.59 5.21 6.50
N VAL A 139 -35.43 5.44 5.87
CA VAL A 139 -35.24 6.44 4.83
C VAL A 139 -34.73 5.69 3.61
N VAL A 140 -35.35 5.94 2.45
CA VAL A 140 -34.97 5.30 1.19
C VAL A 140 -34.33 6.35 0.30
N ASN A 141 -33.06 6.13 -0.04
CA ASN A 141 -32.32 6.95 -0.98
C ASN A 141 -31.86 6.08 -2.14
N ASN A 142 -31.94 6.63 -3.36
CA ASN A 142 -31.51 5.94 -4.56
C ASN A 142 -30.13 6.46 -4.98
N TYR A 143 -29.17 5.55 -5.12
CA TYR A 143 -27.83 5.85 -5.58
C TYR A 143 -27.48 4.99 -6.79
N ALA A 144 -26.79 5.58 -7.77
CA ALA A 144 -26.17 4.81 -8.84
C ALA A 144 -24.91 4.13 -8.32
N LEU A 145 -24.76 2.84 -8.58
CA LEU A 145 -23.57 2.07 -8.23
C LEU A 145 -22.36 2.56 -9.07
N PRO A 146 -21.14 2.55 -8.53
CA PRO A 146 -19.93 2.80 -9.30
C PRO A 146 -19.74 1.77 -10.41
N ASP A 147 -18.88 2.12 -11.36
CA ASP A 147 -18.65 1.31 -12.54
C ASP A 147 -17.80 0.05 -12.25
N SER A 148 -17.29 -0.13 -11.04
CA SER A 148 -16.50 -1.30 -10.63
C SER A 148 -17.35 -2.58 -10.61
N ILE A 149 -16.85 -3.61 -11.30
CA ILE A 149 -17.42 -4.97 -11.30
C ILE A 149 -16.85 -5.70 -10.09
N THR A 150 -17.43 -5.41 -8.94
CA THR A 150 -16.96 -5.84 -7.61
C THR A 150 -18.14 -6.10 -6.70
N THR A 151 -17.90 -6.82 -5.61
CA THR A 151 -18.84 -6.92 -4.49
C THR A 151 -18.59 -5.76 -3.54
N TRP A 152 -19.56 -4.86 -3.42
CA TRP A 152 -19.55 -3.77 -2.46
C TRP A 152 -20.09 -4.24 -1.11
N GLN A 153 -19.43 -3.85 -0.02
CA GLN A 153 -19.90 -4.09 1.33
C GLN A 153 -20.28 -2.75 1.97
N PHE A 154 -21.57 -2.56 2.25
CA PHE A 154 -22.06 -1.37 2.93
C PHE A 154 -22.20 -1.63 4.42
N THR A 155 -21.63 -0.74 5.22
CA THR A 155 -21.75 -0.78 6.68
C THR A 155 -22.37 0.51 7.18
N GLY A 156 -23.45 0.39 7.93
CA GLY A 156 -24.11 1.52 8.60
C GLY A 156 -23.70 1.59 10.07
N ILE A 157 -23.32 2.78 10.54
CA ILE A 157 -23.09 3.05 11.96
C ILE A 157 -24.11 4.08 12.41
N SER A 158 -24.98 3.70 13.33
CA SER A 158 -26.00 4.59 13.90
C SER A 158 -25.56 5.11 15.26
N LEU A 159 -25.93 6.36 15.55
CA LEU A 159 -25.69 7.02 16.83
C LEU A 159 -27.00 7.61 17.34
N SER A 160 -27.40 7.22 18.55
CA SER A 160 -28.59 7.70 19.24
C SER A 160 -28.26 8.20 20.64
N ARG A 161 -28.93 9.27 21.07
CA ARG A 161 -28.78 9.80 22.44
C ARG A 161 -29.31 8.85 23.50
N THR A 162 -30.30 8.02 23.17
CA THR A 162 -30.97 7.13 24.12
C THR A 162 -30.39 5.72 24.12
N HIS A 163 -29.91 5.24 22.97
CA HIS A 163 -29.45 3.86 22.79
C HIS A 163 -27.96 3.74 22.47
N GLY A 164 -27.22 4.85 22.40
CA GLY A 164 -25.79 4.85 22.11
C GLY A 164 -25.47 4.54 20.64
N ILE A 165 -24.37 3.83 20.41
CA ILE A 165 -23.90 3.45 19.08
C ILE A 165 -24.39 2.04 18.74
N CYS A 166 -24.86 1.85 17.52
CA CYS A 166 -25.17 0.52 16.98
C CYS A 166 -24.58 0.39 15.57
N VAL A 167 -23.79 -0.66 15.37
CA VAL A 167 -23.19 -1.03 14.08
C VAL A 167 -24.10 -2.05 13.42
N GLY A 168 -24.58 -1.76 12.23
CA GLY A 168 -25.42 -2.67 11.46
C GLY A 168 -24.61 -3.77 10.80
N ASP A 169 -25.26 -4.91 10.56
CA ASP A 169 -24.68 -5.99 9.78
C ASP A 169 -24.36 -5.50 8.36
N PRO A 170 -23.20 -5.89 7.79
CA PRO A 170 -22.83 -5.45 6.46
C PRO A 170 -23.78 -5.97 5.38
N LEU A 171 -24.17 -5.09 4.45
CA LEU A 171 -24.94 -5.45 3.26
C LEU A 171 -24.00 -5.64 2.07
N GLU A 172 -24.02 -6.84 1.49
CA GLU A 172 -23.26 -7.14 0.26
C GLU A 172 -24.10 -6.86 -0.98
N VAL A 173 -23.53 -6.12 -1.93
CA VAL A 173 -24.14 -5.80 -3.23
C VAL A 173 -23.16 -6.18 -4.33
N ILE A 174 -23.54 -7.14 -5.16
CA ILE A 174 -22.70 -7.68 -6.24
C ILE A 174 -23.00 -6.92 -7.53
N VAL A 175 -21.98 -6.27 -8.09
CA VAL A 175 -22.05 -5.63 -9.42
C VAL A 175 -21.37 -6.56 -10.43
N GLN A 176 -22.15 -7.10 -11.38
CA GLN A 176 -21.68 -8.06 -12.37
C GLN A 176 -22.24 -7.77 -13.76
N LYS A 177 -21.44 -8.07 -14.80
CA LYS A 177 -21.84 -8.15 -16.21
C LYS A 177 -21.41 -9.51 -16.75
N ASP A 178 -22.14 -10.07 -17.71
CA ASP A 178 -21.81 -11.37 -18.31
C ASP A 178 -20.54 -11.31 -19.18
N PHE A 179 -20.27 -10.14 -19.75
CA PHE A 179 -19.04 -9.82 -20.48
C PHE A 179 -18.50 -8.46 -20.03
N PHE A 180 -17.21 -8.40 -19.70
CA PHE A 180 -16.53 -7.16 -19.32
C PHE A 180 -15.00 -7.20 -19.49
N ILE A 181 -14.40 -6.02 -19.47
CA ILE A 181 -12.96 -5.80 -19.57
C ILE A 181 -12.40 -5.40 -18.19
N ASP A 182 -11.30 -6.04 -17.79
CA ASP A 182 -10.42 -5.59 -16.73
C ASP A 182 -9.08 -5.12 -17.32
N LEU A 183 -8.84 -3.81 -17.26
CA LEU A 183 -7.64 -3.19 -17.80
C LEU A 183 -6.53 -3.10 -16.73
N ARG A 184 -5.40 -3.76 -16.94
CA ARG A 184 -4.26 -3.76 -16.01
C ARG A 184 -3.24 -2.69 -16.39
N VAL A 185 -3.43 -1.49 -15.83
CA VAL A 185 -2.50 -0.36 -15.92
C VAL A 185 -1.61 -0.34 -14.67
N PRO A 186 -0.28 -0.15 -14.79
CA PRO A 186 0.60 -0.02 -13.63
C PRO A 186 0.28 1.24 -12.82
N TYR A 187 0.76 1.29 -11.57
CA TYR A 187 0.61 2.47 -10.71
C TYR A 187 1.22 3.73 -11.34
N SER A 188 2.42 3.60 -11.91
CA SER A 188 3.11 4.67 -12.63
C SER A 188 4.00 4.11 -13.73
N ALA A 189 4.36 4.97 -14.69
CA ALA A 189 5.28 4.67 -15.77
C ALA A 189 6.32 5.78 -15.93
N VAL A 190 7.55 5.43 -16.28
CA VAL A 190 8.57 6.43 -16.59
C VAL A 190 8.37 6.91 -18.03
N ARG A 191 8.52 8.21 -18.26
CA ARG A 191 8.48 8.79 -19.60
C ARG A 191 9.49 8.07 -20.54
N GLY A 192 9.02 7.63 -21.70
CA GLY A 192 9.82 6.93 -22.70
C GLY A 192 9.99 5.42 -22.46
N GLU A 193 9.45 4.87 -21.38
CA GLU A 193 9.48 3.44 -21.08
C GLU A 193 8.51 2.65 -21.99
N GLN A 194 8.91 1.47 -22.46
CA GLN A 194 8.01 0.57 -23.19
C GLN A 194 7.25 -0.33 -22.23
N LEU A 195 5.92 -0.23 -22.22
CA LEU A 195 5.03 -0.97 -21.33
C LEU A 195 4.12 -1.91 -22.11
N GLU A 196 3.80 -3.05 -21.51
CA GLU A 196 2.75 -3.95 -21.98
C GLU A 196 1.55 -3.87 -21.03
N ILE A 197 0.51 -3.14 -21.43
CA ILE A 197 -0.76 -3.06 -20.70
C ILE A 197 -1.65 -4.21 -21.17
N LYS A 198 -2.29 -4.91 -20.24
CA LYS A 198 -3.14 -6.07 -20.55
C LYS A 198 -4.60 -5.72 -20.34
N ALA A 199 -5.39 -5.83 -21.42
CA ALA A 199 -6.84 -5.89 -21.32
C ALA A 199 -7.24 -7.35 -21.13
N ILE A 200 -7.87 -7.64 -19.99
CA ILE A 200 -8.35 -8.98 -19.64
C ILE A 200 -9.85 -9.01 -19.94
N LEU A 201 -10.24 -9.84 -20.89
CA LEU A 201 -11.62 -10.01 -21.30
C LEU A 201 -12.21 -11.19 -20.52
N HIS A 202 -13.27 -10.94 -19.77
CA HIS A 202 -13.98 -11.96 -19.00
C HIS A 202 -15.27 -12.35 -19.73
N ASN A 203 -15.41 -13.64 -20.01
CA ASN A 203 -16.66 -14.24 -20.48
C ASN A 203 -17.23 -15.12 -19.38
N LEU A 204 -18.31 -14.68 -18.74
CA LEU A 204 -19.04 -15.44 -17.74
C LEU A 204 -20.23 -16.21 -18.34
N SER A 205 -20.50 -16.05 -19.64
CA SER A 205 -21.48 -16.85 -20.37
C SER A 205 -20.93 -18.26 -20.68
N PRO A 206 -21.76 -19.31 -20.71
CA PRO A 206 -21.35 -20.66 -21.14
C PRO A 206 -20.99 -20.73 -22.63
N ASP A 207 -21.45 -19.79 -23.46
CA ASP A 207 -21.19 -19.78 -24.89
C ASP A 207 -19.84 -19.14 -25.23
N ALA A 208 -19.19 -19.63 -26.29
CA ALA A 208 -17.99 -18.99 -26.81
C ALA A 208 -18.35 -17.66 -27.50
N LEU A 209 -17.53 -16.63 -27.30
CA LEU A 209 -17.74 -15.29 -27.82
C LEU A 209 -16.60 -14.89 -28.76
N THR A 210 -16.93 -14.30 -29.91
CA THR A 210 -15.95 -13.63 -30.77
C THR A 210 -16.03 -12.13 -30.48
N VAL A 211 -14.92 -11.54 -30.04
CA VAL A 211 -14.89 -10.18 -29.49
C VAL A 211 -13.95 -9.29 -30.28
N ARG A 212 -14.44 -8.12 -30.69
CA ARG A 212 -13.65 -7.05 -31.29
C ARG A 212 -13.20 -6.08 -30.20
N VAL A 213 -11.90 -5.89 -30.04
CA VAL A 213 -11.28 -5.03 -29.03
C VAL A 213 -10.56 -3.87 -29.72
N ASP A 214 -10.93 -2.65 -29.34
CA ASP A 214 -10.38 -1.40 -29.86
C ASP A 214 -9.61 -0.66 -28.74
N LEU A 215 -8.30 -0.46 -28.93
CA LEU A 215 -7.51 0.48 -28.16
C LEU A 215 -7.66 1.88 -28.79
N MET A 216 -8.13 2.85 -28.03
CA MET A 216 -8.33 4.22 -28.52
C MET A 216 -7.02 5.02 -28.49
N LYS A 217 -6.88 5.99 -29.40
CA LYS A 217 -5.73 6.90 -29.46
C LYS A 217 -5.71 7.85 -28.27
N GLU A 218 -4.54 8.00 -27.70
CA GLU A 218 -4.18 9.06 -26.75
C GLU A 218 -2.99 9.85 -27.34
N GLU A 219 -3.01 11.18 -27.28
CA GLU A 219 -2.06 12.05 -28.00
C GLU A 219 -0.65 11.94 -27.44
N HIS A 220 -0.55 11.79 -26.12
CA HIS A 220 0.72 11.76 -25.39
C HIS A 220 1.21 10.34 -25.09
N VAL A 221 0.57 9.32 -25.68
CA VAL A 221 0.95 7.92 -25.55
C VAL A 221 1.13 7.33 -26.95
N CYS A 222 2.37 6.95 -27.28
CA CYS A 222 2.67 6.27 -28.53
C CYS A 222 2.22 4.81 -28.43
N SER A 223 1.23 4.44 -29.25
CA SER A 223 0.69 3.08 -29.34
C SER A 223 0.37 2.74 -30.80
N ALA A 224 0.01 1.48 -31.05
CA ALA A 224 -0.46 1.07 -32.38
C ALA A 224 -1.70 1.87 -32.86
N ALA A 225 -2.45 2.50 -31.95
CA ALA A 225 -3.61 3.34 -32.27
C ALA A 225 -3.24 4.76 -32.76
N PHE A 226 -1.99 5.21 -32.55
CA PHE A 226 -1.58 6.61 -32.78
C PHE A 226 -1.85 7.11 -34.21
N LYS A 227 -1.60 6.26 -35.23
CA LYS A 227 -1.79 6.60 -36.65
C LYS A 227 -3.24 6.42 -37.13
N ARG A 228 -3.99 5.48 -36.56
CA ARG A 228 -5.28 5.00 -37.08
C ARG A 228 -6.50 5.43 -36.24
N LYS A 229 -6.33 6.34 -35.27
CA LYS A 229 -7.30 6.72 -34.22
C LYS A 229 -7.68 5.59 -33.26
N LYS A 230 -7.77 4.35 -33.73
CA LYS A 230 -7.96 3.14 -32.92
C LYS A 230 -7.10 2.00 -33.46
N TYR A 231 -6.75 1.06 -32.60
CA TYR A 231 -6.08 -0.18 -32.96
C TYR A 231 -6.96 -1.36 -32.57
N ARG A 232 -7.34 -2.14 -33.58
CA ARG A 232 -8.34 -3.20 -33.49
C ARG A 232 -7.71 -4.58 -33.46
N GLN A 233 -8.23 -5.46 -32.62
CA GLN A 233 -7.93 -6.88 -32.58
C GLN A 233 -9.22 -7.69 -32.41
N GLU A 234 -9.35 -8.79 -33.12
CA GLU A 234 -10.46 -9.73 -32.96
C GLU A 234 -9.98 -10.99 -32.27
N VAL A 235 -10.73 -11.45 -31.27
CA VAL A 235 -10.28 -12.48 -30.33
C VAL A 235 -11.44 -13.38 -29.91
N ASP A 236 -11.26 -14.69 -30.04
CA ASP A 236 -12.24 -15.68 -29.56
C ASP A 236 -12.03 -16.00 -28.08
N ILE A 237 -13.09 -16.01 -27.29
CA ILE A 237 -13.07 -16.35 -25.87
C ILE A 237 -13.99 -17.55 -25.68
N LYS A 238 -13.50 -18.60 -25.01
CA LYS A 238 -14.34 -19.76 -24.70
C LYS A 238 -15.39 -19.39 -23.65
N GLY A 239 -16.46 -20.18 -23.55
CA GLY A 239 -17.41 -20.09 -22.45
C GLY A 239 -16.73 -20.18 -21.08
N GLU A 240 -17.25 -19.42 -20.11
CA GLU A 240 -16.80 -19.39 -18.72
C GLU A 240 -15.27 -19.27 -18.59
N SER A 241 -14.67 -18.43 -19.42
CA SER A 241 -13.22 -18.29 -19.51
C SER A 241 -12.78 -16.85 -19.63
N THR A 242 -11.47 -16.64 -19.57
CA THR A 242 -10.85 -15.32 -19.61
C THR A 242 -9.76 -15.32 -20.66
N ARG A 243 -9.60 -14.20 -21.38
CA ARG A 243 -8.56 -14.05 -22.38
C ARG A 243 -7.85 -12.71 -22.26
N SER A 244 -6.52 -12.72 -22.31
CA SER A 244 -5.70 -11.51 -22.23
C SER A 244 -5.31 -11.00 -23.62
N VAL A 245 -5.49 -9.71 -23.83
CA VAL A 245 -5.09 -8.98 -25.04
C VAL A 245 -4.03 -7.94 -24.63
N PRO A 246 -2.76 -8.14 -25.02
CA PRO A 246 -1.69 -7.22 -24.68
C PRO A 246 -1.66 -6.02 -25.65
N PHE A 247 -1.36 -4.84 -25.12
CA PHE A 247 -1.11 -3.61 -25.87
C PHE A 247 0.22 -3.01 -25.45
N VAL A 248 1.10 -2.79 -26.42
CA VAL A 248 2.37 -2.09 -26.20
C VAL A 248 2.16 -0.59 -26.31
N VAL A 249 2.53 0.15 -25.27
CA VAL A 249 2.41 1.61 -25.19
C VAL A 249 3.70 2.25 -24.68
N ILE A 250 4.01 3.45 -25.17
CA ILE A 250 5.17 4.24 -24.75
C ILE A 250 4.68 5.66 -24.41
N PRO A 251 4.68 6.09 -23.14
CA PRO A 251 4.27 7.43 -22.76
C PRO A 251 5.34 8.46 -23.15
N MET A 252 4.93 9.55 -23.80
CA MET A 252 5.84 10.55 -24.37
C MET A 252 5.93 11.84 -23.55
N LYS A 253 4.98 12.05 -22.62
CA LYS A 253 4.88 13.27 -21.81
C LYS A 253 4.56 12.89 -20.36
N GLU A 254 4.95 13.74 -19.41
CA GLU A 254 4.60 13.59 -17.99
C GLU A 254 3.16 14.03 -17.73
N GLY A 255 2.51 13.39 -16.76
CA GLY A 255 1.15 13.73 -16.36
C GLY A 255 0.23 12.52 -16.25
N HIS A 256 -1.07 12.77 -16.37
CA HIS A 256 -2.12 11.76 -16.24
C HIS A 256 -2.79 11.58 -17.61
N PHE A 257 -2.66 10.40 -18.21
CA PHE A 257 -3.23 10.10 -19.53
C PHE A 257 -4.25 8.99 -19.46
N LYS A 258 -5.30 9.06 -20.28
CA LYS A 258 -6.41 8.12 -20.21
C LYS A 258 -6.16 7.00 -21.21
N ILE A 259 -5.99 5.79 -20.70
CA ILE A 259 -5.94 4.58 -21.53
C ILE A 259 -7.36 4.04 -21.63
N GLU A 260 -7.92 4.10 -22.83
CA GLU A 260 -9.27 3.66 -23.15
C GLU A 260 -9.25 2.40 -24.03
N VAL A 261 -9.96 1.37 -23.58
CA VAL A 261 -10.18 0.13 -24.33
C VAL A 261 -11.67 -0.13 -24.41
N LYS A 262 -12.16 -0.40 -25.61
CA LYS A 262 -13.56 -0.75 -25.88
C LYS A 262 -13.62 -2.15 -26.49
N ALA A 263 -14.63 -2.92 -26.13
CA ALA A 263 -14.86 -4.23 -26.72
C ALA A 263 -16.35 -4.46 -27.01
N ALA A 264 -16.63 -5.07 -28.17
CA ALA A 264 -17.96 -5.48 -28.59
C ALA A 264 -17.95 -6.95 -28.99
N VAL A 265 -18.97 -7.69 -28.57
CA VAL A 265 -19.18 -9.08 -28.97
C VAL A 265 -19.88 -9.11 -30.32
N LYS A 266 -19.46 -10.01 -31.20
CA LYS A 266 -20.08 -10.23 -32.52
C LYS A 266 -21.53 -10.67 -32.39
N ASP A 267 -22.42 -10.14 -33.24
CA ASP A 267 -23.83 -10.52 -33.33
C ASP A 267 -24.60 -10.40 -31.99
N SER A 268 -24.13 -9.52 -31.09
CA SER A 268 -24.65 -9.38 -29.74
C SER A 268 -24.67 -7.93 -29.30
N ALA A 269 -25.61 -7.60 -28.40
CA ALA A 269 -25.63 -6.30 -27.73
C ALA A 269 -24.61 -6.21 -26.58
N MET A 270 -23.88 -7.30 -26.26
CA MET A 270 -22.87 -7.31 -25.20
C MET A 270 -21.65 -6.48 -25.59
N HIS A 271 -21.38 -5.45 -24.78
CA HIS A 271 -20.23 -4.57 -24.95
C HIS A 271 -19.73 -4.06 -23.60
N ASP A 272 -18.47 -3.63 -23.59
CA ASP A 272 -17.89 -2.96 -22.44
C ASP A 272 -16.81 -1.98 -22.89
N GLY A 273 -16.72 -0.85 -22.19
CA GLY A 273 -15.64 0.12 -22.37
C GLY A 273 -15.04 0.44 -21.02
N ILE A 274 -13.73 0.64 -20.96
CA ILE A 274 -13.02 0.97 -19.73
C ILE A 274 -11.96 2.03 -19.99
N ILE A 275 -11.93 3.05 -19.12
CA ILE A 275 -10.91 4.09 -19.11
C ILE A 275 -10.16 3.99 -17.77
N LYS A 276 -8.85 3.82 -17.83
CA LYS A 276 -7.98 3.97 -16.64
C LYS A 276 -6.91 5.02 -16.88
N THR A 277 -6.60 5.77 -15.84
CA THR A 277 -5.58 6.81 -15.88
C THR A 277 -4.20 6.19 -15.66
N LEU A 278 -3.27 6.43 -16.59
CA LEU A 278 -1.86 6.13 -16.47
C LEU A 278 -1.12 7.37 -15.94
N LEU A 279 -0.50 7.24 -14.77
CA LEU A 279 0.41 8.25 -14.21
C LEU A 279 1.79 8.11 -14.84
N VAL A 280 2.25 9.14 -15.54
CA VAL A 280 3.58 9.20 -16.15
C VAL A 280 4.45 10.15 -15.35
N VAL A 281 5.56 9.61 -14.84
CA VAL A 281 6.55 10.32 -14.03
C VAL A 281 7.81 10.60 -14.84
N PRO A 282 8.56 11.66 -14.49
CA PRO A 282 9.88 11.90 -15.07
C PRO A 282 10.86 10.78 -14.73
N GLU A 283 11.92 10.66 -15.53
CA GLU A 283 13.07 9.84 -15.20
C GLU A 283 13.88 10.38 -14.00
N GLY A 284 14.72 9.54 -13.39
CA GLY A 284 15.64 9.93 -12.33
C GLY A 284 15.19 9.58 -10.92
N VAL A 285 15.84 10.21 -9.93
CA VAL A 285 15.57 9.98 -8.50
C VAL A 285 14.99 11.25 -7.91
N LEU A 286 13.86 11.14 -7.21
CA LEU A 286 13.30 12.25 -6.45
C LEU A 286 14.27 12.63 -5.34
N VAL A 287 14.90 13.81 -5.45
CA VAL A 287 15.75 14.36 -4.40
C VAL A 287 14.92 15.33 -3.57
N THR A 288 14.73 15.00 -2.29
CA THR A 288 14.13 15.89 -1.31
C THR A 288 15.25 16.54 -0.48
N SER A 289 15.28 17.87 -0.46
CA SER A 289 16.22 18.63 0.38
C SER A 289 15.42 19.31 1.49
N PRO A 290 15.31 18.70 2.69
CA PRO A 290 14.62 19.32 3.80
C PRO A 290 15.42 20.51 4.32
N LEU A 291 14.79 21.68 4.40
CA LEU A 291 15.37 22.87 5.02
C LEU A 291 14.57 23.21 6.29
N THR A 292 15.23 23.18 7.43
CA THR A 292 14.64 23.62 8.71
C THR A 292 15.06 25.06 8.98
N ILE A 293 14.08 25.94 9.15
CA ILE A 293 14.29 27.36 9.45
C ILE A 293 13.73 27.64 10.83
N SER A 294 14.55 28.23 11.69
CA SER A 294 14.10 28.77 12.97
C SER A 294 13.54 30.18 12.73
N LEU A 295 12.28 30.40 13.13
CA LEU A 295 11.66 31.72 13.09
C LEU A 295 11.73 32.33 14.48
N ASN A 296 12.50 33.40 14.62
CA ASN A 296 12.62 34.23 15.81
C ASN A 296 12.51 35.72 15.43
N PRO A 297 11.31 36.22 15.13
CA PRO A 297 11.13 37.57 14.58
C PRO A 297 11.58 38.71 15.49
N SER A 298 11.73 38.45 16.79
CA SER A 298 12.20 39.44 17.78
C SER A 298 13.72 39.59 17.83
N ALA A 299 14.48 38.54 17.48
CA ALA A 299 15.94 38.58 17.44
C ALA A 299 16.49 38.68 16.01
N ASP A 300 15.85 37.99 15.08
CA ASP A 300 16.34 37.79 13.71
C ASP A 300 15.45 38.50 12.65
N GLY A 301 14.40 39.20 13.08
CA GLY A 301 13.50 39.97 12.22
C GLY A 301 13.84 41.47 12.17
N VAL A 302 13.43 42.13 11.09
CA VAL A 302 13.46 43.60 10.97
C VAL A 302 12.05 44.11 11.28
N ASP A 303 11.92 45.00 12.25
CA ASP A 303 10.63 45.52 12.75
C ASP A 303 9.62 44.44 13.20
N GLY A 304 10.14 43.32 13.73
CA GLY A 304 9.31 42.19 14.18
C GLY A 304 8.83 41.27 13.06
N GLU A 305 9.30 41.49 11.82
CA GLU A 305 9.03 40.63 10.67
C GLU A 305 10.31 39.91 10.21
N GLN A 306 10.26 38.58 10.15
CA GLN A 306 11.35 37.76 9.63
C GLN A 306 10.92 37.10 8.32
N VAL A 307 11.48 37.60 7.22
CA VAL A 307 11.27 37.03 5.87
C VAL A 307 12.40 36.06 5.55
N VAL A 308 12.07 34.80 5.27
CA VAL A 308 13.05 33.78 4.85
C VAL A 308 12.72 33.27 3.46
N THR A 309 13.67 33.41 2.54
CA THR A 309 13.54 32.90 1.16
C THR A 309 14.12 31.49 1.08
N ILE A 310 13.27 30.53 0.73
CA ILE A 310 13.66 29.12 0.58
C ILE A 310 13.95 28.84 -0.89
N ASN A 311 15.23 28.63 -1.22
CA ASN A 311 15.65 28.20 -2.55
C ASN A 311 15.92 26.69 -2.54
N SER A 312 15.60 25.98 -3.62
CA SER A 312 15.85 24.54 -3.71
C SER A 312 17.33 24.16 -3.70
N GLY A 313 18.23 25.07 -4.10
CA GLY A 313 19.68 24.83 -4.16
C GLY A 313 20.11 23.81 -5.23
N ILE A 314 19.17 23.24 -5.99
CA ILE A 314 19.44 22.22 -7.01
C ILE A 314 19.98 22.93 -8.28
N PRO A 315 21.20 22.61 -8.73
CA PRO A 315 21.73 23.18 -9.98
C PRO A 315 20.85 22.80 -11.17
N ARG A 316 20.55 23.76 -12.06
CA ARG A 316 19.67 23.52 -13.24
C ARG A 316 20.13 22.38 -14.15
N LYS A 317 21.43 22.09 -14.17
CA LYS A 317 22.04 20.99 -14.94
C LYS A 317 21.65 19.59 -14.43
N ASP A 318 21.30 19.49 -13.15
CA ASP A 318 20.97 18.23 -12.48
C ASP A 318 19.44 18.03 -12.43
N LEU A 319 18.67 19.00 -12.94
CA LEU A 319 17.21 18.96 -13.02
C LEU A 319 16.78 18.32 -14.34
N VAL A 320 15.90 17.32 -14.26
CA VAL A 320 15.26 16.80 -15.47
C VAL A 320 14.38 17.91 -16.07
N PRO A 321 14.50 18.24 -17.36
CA PRO A 321 13.76 19.34 -17.96
C PRO A 321 12.24 19.15 -17.82
N ASN A 322 11.52 20.22 -17.48
CA ASN A 322 10.05 20.29 -17.31
C ASN A 322 9.46 19.55 -16.09
N THR A 323 10.28 19.10 -15.14
CA THR A 323 9.77 18.53 -13.88
C THR A 323 9.09 19.60 -13.02
N TRP A 324 7.93 19.26 -12.46
CA TRP A 324 7.23 20.14 -11.52
C TRP A 324 7.92 20.12 -10.16
N SER A 325 8.33 21.29 -9.65
CA SER A 325 8.88 21.44 -8.31
C SER A 325 7.75 21.75 -7.32
N ILE A 326 7.53 20.86 -6.34
CA ILE A 326 6.56 21.09 -5.27
C ILE A 326 7.32 21.50 -4.01
N THR A 327 7.05 22.71 -3.51
CA THR A 327 7.53 23.16 -2.20
C THR A 327 6.40 22.98 -1.19
N GLN A 328 6.49 21.94 -0.37
CA GLN A 328 5.56 21.74 0.74
C GLN A 328 6.12 22.39 2.01
N ILE A 329 5.44 23.43 2.49
CA ILE A 329 5.74 24.04 3.79
C ILE A 329 4.80 23.41 4.80
N SER A 330 5.34 22.58 5.70
CA SER A 330 4.57 21.89 6.74
C SER A 330 5.08 22.30 8.11
N VAL A 331 4.20 22.87 8.93
CA VAL A 331 4.47 23.19 10.34
C VAL A 331 3.88 22.08 11.19
N THR A 332 4.56 20.91 11.23
CA THR A 332 4.01 19.67 11.85
C THR A 332 4.94 19.00 12.86
N GLY A 333 5.96 19.70 13.36
CA GLY A 333 6.92 19.12 14.31
C GLY A 333 6.26 18.61 15.60
N TYR A 334 5.28 19.36 16.13
CA TYR A 334 4.63 19.01 17.39
C TYR A 334 3.81 17.71 17.32
N GLN A 335 2.98 17.53 16.28
CA GLN A 335 2.15 16.32 16.16
C GLN A 335 2.97 15.06 15.87
N ASN A 336 4.03 15.19 15.08
CA ASN A 336 4.93 14.07 14.77
C ASN A 336 5.73 13.62 15.99
N GLU A 337 6.21 14.55 16.81
CA GLU A 337 6.99 14.23 18.01
C GLU A 337 6.13 13.54 19.09
N LEU A 338 4.83 13.84 19.15
CA LEU A 338 3.91 13.16 20.08
C LEU A 338 3.75 11.66 19.80
N VAL A 339 4.07 11.17 18.60
CA VAL A 339 4.08 9.72 18.29
C VAL A 339 5.11 8.97 19.13
N TYR A 340 6.17 9.65 19.55
CA TYR A 340 7.29 9.09 20.31
C TYR A 340 7.14 9.28 21.83
N ARG A 341 6.06 9.96 22.26
CA ARG A 341 5.72 10.17 23.67
C ARG A 341 5.13 8.90 24.29
N LYS A 342 5.56 8.59 25.50
CA LYS A 342 5.07 7.48 26.32
C LYS A 342 3.98 7.95 27.29
N GLY A 343 3.24 7.01 27.85
CA GLY A 343 2.16 7.30 28.80
C GLY A 343 2.60 7.99 30.09
N ASP A 344 3.87 7.90 30.46
CA ASP A 344 4.48 8.57 31.62
C ASP A 344 5.03 9.97 31.30
N GLY A 345 4.86 10.45 30.06
CA GLY A 345 5.35 11.75 29.61
C GLY A 345 6.79 11.74 29.08
N SER A 346 7.47 10.60 29.08
CA SER A 346 8.82 10.47 28.53
C SER A 346 8.83 10.27 27.01
N TYR A 347 9.97 10.48 26.37
CA TYR A 347 10.15 10.27 24.92
C TYR A 347 11.16 9.15 24.65
N SER A 348 10.99 8.48 23.50
CA SER A 348 11.85 7.39 23.06
C SER A 348 12.20 7.53 21.58
N VAL A 349 13.40 7.10 21.18
CA VAL A 349 13.82 7.17 19.77
C VAL A 349 12.93 6.28 18.86
N PHE A 350 12.38 5.20 19.41
CA PHE A 350 11.42 4.35 18.73
C PHE A 350 10.31 3.91 19.70
N THR A 351 9.09 3.78 19.19
CA THR A 351 7.88 3.46 19.98
C THR A 351 7.98 2.16 20.78
N HIS A 352 8.77 1.18 20.34
CA HIS A 352 8.99 -0.11 21.03
C HIS A 352 10.19 -0.12 21.98
N ARG A 353 11.01 0.94 22.01
CA ARG A 353 12.19 1.06 22.86
C ARG A 353 11.84 1.68 24.21
N PRO A 354 12.67 1.45 25.24
CA PRO A 354 12.57 2.19 26.49
C PRO A 354 12.84 3.69 26.27
N SER A 355 12.31 4.50 27.17
CA SER A 355 12.45 5.96 27.17
C SER A 355 13.90 6.41 27.35
N SER A 356 14.21 7.63 26.89
CA SER A 356 15.52 8.28 27.02
C SER A 356 15.43 9.56 27.83
N THR A 357 16.31 9.71 28.82
CA THR A 357 16.39 10.92 29.66
C THR A 357 16.81 12.12 28.81
N TRP A 358 17.88 11.97 28.03
CA TRP A 358 18.41 13.02 27.15
C TRP A 358 17.38 13.47 26.11
N LEU A 359 16.73 12.53 25.43
CA LEU A 359 15.71 12.85 24.43
C LEU A 359 14.52 13.57 25.07
N THR A 360 14.04 13.08 26.21
CA THR A 360 12.93 13.70 26.94
C THR A 360 13.27 15.15 27.34
N ALA A 361 14.49 15.40 27.82
CA ALA A 361 14.95 16.75 28.17
C ALA A 361 15.05 17.66 26.93
N TYR A 362 15.56 17.15 25.81
CA TYR A 362 15.65 17.89 24.55
C TYR A 362 14.27 18.29 24.02
N VAL A 363 13.34 17.33 23.94
CA VAL A 363 11.96 17.57 23.48
C VAL A 363 11.25 18.56 24.40
N THR A 364 11.39 18.40 25.72
CA THR A 364 10.79 19.32 26.71
C THR A 364 11.31 20.76 26.52
N LYS A 365 12.61 20.93 26.31
CA LYS A 365 13.24 22.23 26.03
C LYS A 365 12.67 22.86 24.75
N VAL A 366 12.59 22.10 23.67
CA VAL A 366 12.06 22.57 22.38
C VAL A 366 10.58 22.94 22.50
N PHE A 367 9.77 22.12 23.16
CA PHE A 367 8.34 22.37 23.36
C PHE A 367 8.09 23.60 24.24
N ALA A 368 8.91 23.82 25.29
CA ALA A 368 8.82 25.01 26.11
C ALA A 368 9.13 26.29 25.33
N MET A 369 10.12 26.28 24.44
CA MET A 369 10.43 27.41 23.56
C MET A 369 9.32 27.64 22.52
N ALA A 370 8.84 26.55 21.92
CA ALA A 370 7.81 26.57 20.88
C ALA A 370 6.42 26.95 21.41
N ASN A 371 6.16 26.84 22.72
CA ASN A 371 4.88 27.20 23.33
C ASN A 371 4.46 28.66 23.10
N SER A 372 5.43 29.55 22.82
CA SER A 372 5.17 30.94 22.45
C SER A 372 4.77 31.14 20.98
N LEU A 373 5.00 30.15 20.13
CA LEU A 373 4.83 30.21 18.67
C LEU A 373 3.71 29.28 18.16
N VAL A 374 3.50 28.13 18.82
CA VAL A 374 2.50 27.11 18.47
C VAL A 374 1.80 26.68 19.76
N THR A 375 0.48 26.43 19.70
CA THR A 375 -0.30 25.96 20.84
C THR A 375 0.14 24.57 21.28
N VAL A 376 1.15 24.50 22.16
CA VAL A 376 1.59 23.29 22.85
C VAL A 376 0.73 23.11 24.09
N LYS A 377 0.18 21.92 24.29
CA LYS A 377 -0.58 21.66 25.50
C LYS A 377 0.37 21.58 26.69
N SER A 378 0.11 22.37 27.72
CA SER A 378 0.95 22.42 28.93
C SER A 378 1.14 21.06 29.59
N GLU A 379 0.16 20.15 29.47
CA GLU A 379 0.25 18.76 29.95
C GLU A 379 1.45 18.01 29.35
N HIS A 380 1.76 18.23 28.07
CA HIS A 380 2.87 17.55 27.41
C HIS A 380 4.23 18.03 27.89
N ILE A 381 4.35 19.27 28.37
CA ILE A 381 5.60 19.81 28.95
C ILE A 381 5.71 19.38 30.42
N CYS A 382 4.64 19.59 31.20
CA CYS A 382 4.63 19.31 32.64
C CYS A 382 4.85 17.83 32.95
N ASP A 383 4.24 16.92 32.18
CA ASP A 383 4.45 15.47 32.39
C ASP A 383 5.88 15.05 32.09
N SER A 384 6.51 15.63 31.06
CA SER A 384 7.91 15.33 30.72
C SER A 384 8.88 15.87 31.77
N VAL A 385 8.63 17.06 32.31
CA VAL A 385 9.38 17.60 33.46
C VAL A 385 9.21 16.72 34.70
N LYS A 386 7.98 16.26 34.95
CA LYS A 386 7.67 15.35 36.06
C LYS A 386 8.41 14.01 35.91
N PHE A 387 8.46 13.45 34.70
CA PHE A 387 9.25 12.25 34.43
C PHE A 387 10.74 12.47 34.75
N LEU A 388 11.33 13.56 34.24
CA LEU A 388 12.74 13.88 34.45
C LEU A 388 13.06 13.99 35.95
N ASN A 389 12.26 14.74 36.71
CA ASN A 389 12.50 14.96 38.13
C ASN A 389 12.25 13.72 38.99
N LEU A 390 11.20 12.95 38.71
CA LEU A 390 10.81 11.83 39.57
C LEU A 390 11.54 10.52 39.26
N HIS A 391 11.96 10.30 38.01
CA HIS A 391 12.48 9.00 37.57
C HIS A 391 13.96 9.05 37.16
N THR A 392 14.48 10.22 36.81
CA THR A 392 15.83 10.33 36.23
C THR A 392 16.81 11.15 37.09
N GLN A 393 16.31 12.00 37.98
CA GLN A 393 17.12 12.78 38.91
C GLN A 393 17.52 11.94 40.14
N GLN A 394 18.80 11.95 40.47
CA GLN A 394 19.35 11.30 41.67
C GLN A 394 19.33 12.25 42.88
N PRO A 395 19.47 11.73 44.12
CA PRO A 395 19.45 12.55 45.35
C PRO A 395 20.56 13.62 45.43
N ASP A 396 21.63 13.44 44.68
CA ASP A 396 22.74 14.39 44.53
C ASP A 396 22.45 15.49 43.49
N GLY A 397 21.27 15.45 42.84
CA GLY A 397 20.85 16.37 41.80
C GLY A 397 21.29 15.98 40.38
N VAL A 398 22.04 14.90 40.21
CA VAL A 398 22.53 14.45 38.91
C VAL A 398 21.47 13.67 38.14
N PHE A 399 21.30 13.96 36.86
CA PHE A 399 20.38 13.21 35.99
C PHE A 399 21.09 11.99 35.38
N LYS A 400 20.49 10.82 35.52
CA LYS A 400 20.99 9.57 34.92
C LYS A 400 20.27 9.28 33.61
N GLU A 401 21.03 8.90 32.58
CA GLU A 401 20.44 8.38 31.34
C GLU A 401 19.79 7.01 31.59
N ILE A 402 18.51 6.91 31.25
CA ILE A 402 17.77 5.67 31.15
C ILE A 402 17.61 5.34 29.67
N GLY A 403 17.83 4.10 29.25
CA GLY A 403 17.74 3.71 27.83
C GLY A 403 19.04 3.91 27.04
N ALA A 404 18.96 3.75 25.71
CA ALA A 404 20.11 3.78 24.82
C ALA A 404 20.15 5.08 24.01
N ILE A 405 21.23 5.85 24.15
CA ILE A 405 21.53 7.00 23.29
C ILE A 405 22.19 6.47 22.01
N LEU A 406 21.48 6.59 20.89
CA LEU A 406 21.94 6.10 19.59
C LEU A 406 22.94 7.05 18.89
N HIS A 407 22.96 8.34 19.29
CA HIS A 407 23.92 9.34 18.79
C HIS A 407 24.69 10.01 19.93
N ARG A 408 25.84 9.43 20.30
CA ARG A 408 26.75 10.00 21.33
C ARG A 408 27.40 11.32 20.92
N GLU A 409 27.40 11.65 19.63
CA GLU A 409 27.93 12.92 19.09
C GLU A 409 27.10 14.15 19.48
N MET A 410 25.85 13.97 19.93
CA MET A 410 25.00 15.05 20.44
C MET A 410 25.17 15.31 21.95
N THR A 411 26.24 14.81 22.56
CA THR A 411 26.58 15.16 23.94
C THR A 411 27.34 16.48 23.97
N VAL A 412 27.02 17.35 24.93
CA VAL A 412 27.80 18.56 25.19
C VAL A 412 29.20 18.10 25.57
N ARG A 413 30.18 18.31 24.68
CA ARG A 413 31.59 18.30 25.09
C ARG A 413 31.73 19.42 26.11
N GLU A 414 32.12 19.10 27.34
CA GLU A 414 32.69 20.11 28.23
C GLU A 414 33.78 20.84 27.45
N LEU A 415 33.58 22.14 27.26
CA LEU A 415 34.67 23.04 26.89
C LEU A 415 35.59 23.07 28.10
N VAL A 416 36.69 22.32 28.03
CA VAL A 416 37.83 22.48 28.93
C VAL A 416 38.44 23.86 28.70
#